data_AF-A0A1J5D791-F1
#
_entry.id   AF-A0A1J5D791-F1
#
_cell.length_a   1.000
_cell.length_b   1.000
_cell.length_c   1.000
_cell.angle_alpha   90.00
_cell.angle_beta   90.00
_cell.angle_gamma   90.00
#
_symmetry.space_group_name_H-M   'P 1'
#
loop_
_entity.id
_entity.type
_entity.pdbx_description
1 polymer ?
#
loop_
_entity_poly.entity_id
_entity_poly.type
_entity_poly.pdbx_seq_one_letter_code
_entity_poly.pdbx_strand_id
1 'polypeptide(L)'
;MNTPILDATSRARLLLLSVMFGLLWLWSACGDDAGKQDDPDSTLVDTDASDTSSQPEVEPADTVETQEDLAMEVDLVDDSADIVDPCGNGVVDSGEDCDDGNNSNDDLCLTDCTFACGDGQLQSAEKCDTGIPAGQTGACPATCTPIDACSPVTLSGTGCLTRCVSSAIVGCIGGDSCCPGSCDASNDSDCTAVCGNNVVEVGETCDPAGSCPTACPDLDVCTPGTLSGAAAQCTSECSYDTVTTCVSADGCCPSACTSGTDSDCSATCGNNIIDGLETCDPPGSCPTTCADADACTTDRTTGSLANCNVNCSHQPIVTCVSNDGCCPSLCNSVNDNDCQAETIVFRPSEMYIRDPHLYLDVLIFGCLDMTDQGDPLGVSGSLNSLLNDSIQADSNGGGVLDLSLLLLFRPLNQAATTPLRFDFGGGTCTAPMATTVCDVNPTLPLQTTTYLNGPASGQTACLGALAGTTSNYSPSVTEATAPCFSSDTVSLKLSLGGIDVPLEDAQVSGTYMGQPATSITNGLLRGFISEASADATILPSNVPIVGGQPLSMLLAGGATSCATGDDRDVGSDGTTVGWWFYLNFDAVEVQYVGP
;
A
#
# COMPACT_ATOMS: atom_id res chain seq x y z
N MET A 1 49.01 14.73 -18.70
CA MET A 1 50.00 15.58 -18.00
C MET A 1 49.32 16.05 -16.74
N ASN A 2 49.77 15.63 -15.56
CA ASN A 2 49.01 15.82 -14.34
C ASN A 2 49.53 17.07 -13.60
N THR A 3 48.63 17.98 -13.28
CA THR A 3 48.84 19.02 -12.27
C THR A 3 48.33 18.48 -10.92
N PRO A 4 49.17 18.37 -9.88
CA PRO A 4 48.69 18.05 -8.54
C PRO A 4 47.87 19.21 -7.98
N ILE A 5 46.77 18.90 -7.31
CA ILE A 5 46.02 19.86 -6.50
C ILE A 5 46.79 20.07 -5.20
N LEU A 6 46.84 21.31 -4.71
CA LEU A 6 47.69 21.72 -3.59
C LEU A 6 46.98 21.55 -2.24
N ASP A 7 47.67 20.91 -1.32
CA ASP A 7 47.27 20.61 0.06
C ASP A 7 47.21 21.87 0.97
N ALA A 8 46.43 21.79 2.05
CA ALA A 8 46.20 22.85 3.03
C ALA A 8 47.48 23.33 3.72
N THR A 9 48.49 22.46 3.92
CA THR A 9 49.82 22.86 4.45
C THR A 9 50.50 23.92 3.58
N SER A 10 50.11 24.07 2.31
CA SER A 10 50.61 25.11 1.42
C SER A 10 50.10 26.53 1.75
N ARG A 11 49.07 26.70 2.61
CA ARG A 11 48.62 28.04 3.04
C ARG A 11 49.64 28.73 3.94
N ALA A 12 50.31 27.99 4.83
CA ALA A 12 51.41 28.51 5.64
C ALA A 12 52.64 28.90 4.79
N ARG A 13 52.92 28.15 3.71
CA ARG A 13 54.08 28.38 2.83
C ARG A 13 54.06 29.73 2.08
N LEU A 14 52.89 30.34 1.87
CA LEU A 14 52.80 31.59 1.12
C LEU A 14 52.93 32.84 2.01
N LEU A 15 52.46 32.79 3.26
CA LEU A 15 52.42 33.97 4.15
C LEU A 15 53.79 34.36 4.71
N LEU A 16 54.62 33.42 5.16
CA LEU A 16 55.96 33.73 5.71
C LEU A 16 56.92 34.34 4.69
N LEU A 17 56.82 33.99 3.39
CA LEU A 17 57.55 34.71 2.33
C LEU A 17 56.91 36.06 1.98
N SER A 18 55.59 36.22 2.13
CA SER A 18 54.92 37.49 1.86
C SER A 18 55.23 38.58 2.88
N VAL A 19 55.52 38.27 4.15
CA VAL A 19 55.85 39.30 5.17
C VAL A 19 57.12 40.09 4.84
N MET A 20 58.05 39.55 4.04
CA MET A 20 59.24 40.30 3.58
C MET A 20 59.03 41.20 2.35
N PHE A 21 57.91 41.08 1.62
CA PHE A 21 57.67 41.82 0.36
C PHE A 21 56.29 42.47 0.22
N GLY A 22 55.31 42.08 1.04
CA GLY A 22 53.90 42.49 0.97
C GLY A 22 53.58 43.85 1.57
N LEU A 23 54.49 44.83 1.48
CA LEU A 23 54.31 46.18 2.02
C LEU A 23 54.04 47.23 0.92
N LEU A 24 53.31 46.83 -0.13
CA LEU A 24 52.83 47.72 -1.18
C LEU A 24 51.53 47.22 -1.83
N TRP A 25 50.57 48.14 -2.00
CA TRP A 25 49.26 48.01 -2.68
C TRP A 25 48.09 47.38 -1.91
N LEU A 26 46.88 47.66 -2.41
CA LEU A 26 45.66 47.83 -1.63
C LEU A 26 44.43 47.42 -2.45
N TRP A 27 43.44 46.83 -1.77
CA TRP A 27 41.99 47.02 -1.99
C TRP A 27 41.25 46.29 -3.15
N SER A 28 39.94 46.08 -2.93
CA SER A 28 38.87 45.64 -3.86
C SER A 28 38.92 44.18 -4.39
N ALA A 29 37.79 43.49 -4.59
CA ALA A 29 36.38 43.77 -4.23
C ALA A 29 35.52 42.47 -4.17
N CYS A 30 34.29 42.58 -3.66
CA CYS A 30 33.23 41.57 -3.78
C CYS A 30 32.59 41.57 -5.19
N GLY A 31 31.80 40.53 -5.51
CA GLY A 31 30.92 40.51 -6.68
C GLY A 31 30.18 39.17 -6.86
N ASP A 32 28.86 39.21 -6.68
CA ASP A 32 27.93 38.09 -6.91
C ASP A 32 27.58 37.92 -8.41
N ASP A 33 26.98 36.79 -8.83
CA ASP A 33 25.51 36.67 -9.01
C ASP A 33 25.13 35.30 -9.66
N ALA A 34 23.83 35.02 -9.82
CA ALA A 34 23.26 33.72 -10.16
C ALA A 34 22.96 33.49 -11.67
N GLY A 35 22.66 32.23 -12.01
CA GLY A 35 22.13 31.80 -13.32
C GLY A 35 20.96 30.80 -13.18
N LYS A 36 20.00 30.85 -14.10
CA LYS A 36 18.79 30.01 -14.19
C LYS A 36 18.57 29.55 -15.65
N GLN A 37 17.52 28.75 -15.85
CA GLN A 37 16.82 28.47 -17.13
C GLN A 37 17.47 27.43 -18.04
N ASP A 38 16.75 26.60 -18.80
CA ASP A 38 15.30 26.23 -18.78
C ASP A 38 15.11 24.89 -19.55
N ASP A 39 13.92 24.30 -19.45
CA ASP A 39 13.48 23.06 -20.16
C ASP A 39 12.17 23.33 -20.93
N PRO A 40 12.03 22.87 -22.20
CA PRO A 40 10.71 22.62 -22.78
C PRO A 40 10.60 21.38 -23.72
N ASP A 41 10.02 20.30 -23.18
CA ASP A 41 8.83 19.54 -23.65
C ASP A 41 8.60 19.13 -25.15
N SER A 42 7.92 17.98 -25.28
CA SER A 42 7.09 17.48 -26.41
C SER A 42 7.80 16.71 -27.56
N THR A 43 7.14 15.84 -28.36
CA THR A 43 5.68 15.63 -28.58
C THR A 43 5.33 14.19 -29.08
N LEU A 44 4.13 13.68 -28.75
CA LEU A 44 3.31 12.64 -29.48
C LEU A 44 3.84 11.17 -29.53
N VAL A 45 3.05 10.12 -29.80
CA VAL A 45 1.78 9.91 -30.57
C VAL A 45 0.79 8.95 -29.85
N ASP A 46 -0.49 8.98 -30.24
CA ASP A 46 -1.65 8.21 -29.71
C ASP A 46 -2.46 7.56 -30.87
N THR A 47 -3.19 6.43 -30.65
CA THR A 47 -4.50 6.00 -31.25
C THR A 47 -4.82 4.48 -31.09
N ASP A 48 -6.13 4.16 -30.97
CA ASP A 48 -6.73 2.83 -30.74
C ASP A 48 -7.27 2.08 -32.00
N ALA A 49 -7.62 0.78 -31.81
CA ALA A 49 -8.98 0.20 -32.00
C ALA A 49 -9.19 -1.07 -32.89
N SER A 50 -9.95 -2.04 -32.34
CA SER A 50 -10.87 -3.00 -33.03
C SER A 50 -10.23 -4.16 -33.85
N ASP A 51 -10.87 -5.33 -34.10
CA ASP A 51 -12.19 -5.89 -33.71
C ASP A 51 -12.23 -7.46 -33.83
N THR A 52 -13.31 -8.10 -33.33
CA THR A 52 -14.15 -9.18 -33.94
C THR A 52 -14.57 -10.41 -33.08
N SER A 53 -15.90 -10.57 -32.90
CA SER A 53 -16.72 -11.82 -32.86
C SER A 53 -16.50 -12.87 -31.73
N SER A 54 -17.50 -13.57 -31.16
CA SER A 54 -18.85 -13.97 -31.65
C SER A 54 -19.87 -14.23 -30.51
N GLN A 55 -21.18 -14.31 -30.82
CA GLN A 55 -22.29 -14.67 -29.91
C GLN A 55 -22.60 -16.19 -29.82
N PRO A 56 -23.33 -16.65 -28.78
CA PRO A 56 -24.10 -17.90 -28.74
C PRO A 56 -25.62 -17.74 -28.43
N GLU A 57 -26.48 -18.57 -29.03
CA GLU A 57 -27.94 -18.78 -28.76
C GLU A 57 -28.41 -20.09 -29.49
N VAL A 58 -29.62 -20.66 -29.29
CA VAL A 58 -30.08 -21.50 -28.15
C VAL A 58 -31.33 -22.38 -28.57
N GLU A 59 -31.63 -23.49 -27.86
CA GLU A 59 -32.88 -24.32 -27.86
C GLU A 59 -33.31 -25.29 -29.04
N PRO A 60 -34.24 -26.29 -28.82
CA PRO A 60 -34.14 -27.65 -29.41
C PRO A 60 -35.47 -28.36 -29.88
N ALA A 61 -35.43 -29.72 -30.01
CA ALA A 61 -36.54 -30.73 -30.00
C ALA A 61 -37.50 -30.85 -31.23
N ASP A 62 -38.32 -31.90 -31.44
CA ASP A 62 -38.24 -33.38 -31.28
C ASP A 62 -39.46 -34.07 -32.02
N THR A 63 -39.63 -35.41 -31.97
CA THR A 63 -40.79 -36.26 -32.38
C THR A 63 -40.95 -36.70 -33.86
N VAL A 64 -41.72 -37.75 -34.24
CA VAL A 64 -41.69 -39.22 -33.95
C VAL A 64 -42.88 -39.94 -34.68
N GLU A 65 -42.62 -41.04 -35.43
CA GLU A 65 -43.60 -42.08 -35.94
C GLU A 65 -44.73 -41.67 -36.95
N THR A 66 -45.44 -42.53 -37.73
CA THR A 66 -45.38 -43.97 -38.16
C THR A 66 -46.18 -44.27 -39.48
N GLN A 67 -46.07 -45.52 -39.99
CA GLN A 67 -47.13 -46.37 -40.63
C GLN A 67 -47.13 -46.65 -42.17
N GLU A 68 -47.96 -47.62 -42.63
CA GLU A 68 -47.72 -48.57 -43.75
C GLU A 68 -48.91 -48.76 -44.75
N ASP A 69 -48.62 -49.29 -45.96
CA ASP A 69 -49.43 -50.10 -46.93
C ASP A 69 -50.83 -49.69 -47.52
N LEU A 70 -51.11 -50.11 -48.79
CA LEU A 70 -52.37 -50.72 -49.36
C LEU A 70 -52.53 -50.65 -50.93
N ALA A 71 -53.45 -51.46 -51.55
CA ALA A 71 -53.82 -51.49 -53.01
C ALA A 71 -55.12 -52.30 -53.34
N MET A 72 -55.91 -52.03 -54.44
CA MET A 72 -56.87 -52.91 -55.25
C MET A 72 -57.76 -52.15 -56.35
N GLU A 73 -58.69 -52.78 -57.14
CA GLU A 73 -59.38 -52.29 -58.41
C GLU A 73 -60.94 -52.59 -58.64
N VAL A 74 -61.62 -52.11 -59.76
CA VAL A 74 -62.85 -52.60 -60.57
C VAL A 74 -64.02 -51.55 -60.98
N ASP A 75 -65.04 -51.85 -61.88
CA ASP A 75 -65.73 -50.97 -62.94
C ASP A 75 -67.31 -51.09 -63.30
N LEU A 76 -68.03 -50.08 -63.98
CA LEU A 76 -69.31 -50.09 -64.86
C LEU A 76 -70.06 -48.71 -65.27
N VAL A 77 -71.04 -48.63 -66.27
CA VAL A 77 -71.73 -47.38 -66.89
C VAL A 77 -73.15 -47.48 -67.65
N ASP A 78 -73.99 -46.40 -67.93
CA ASP A 78 -75.25 -46.31 -68.84
C ASP A 78 -75.85 -44.83 -69.24
N ASP A 79 -76.96 -44.62 -70.06
CA ASP A 79 -77.61 -43.30 -70.61
C ASP A 79 -79.21 -43.30 -70.93
N SER A 80 -80.10 -42.45 -71.59
CA SER A 80 -80.28 -41.20 -72.52
C SER A 80 -81.73 -40.49 -72.53
N ALA A 81 -82.07 -39.35 -73.27
CA ALA A 81 -83.45 -38.63 -73.37
C ALA A 81 -83.79 -37.61 -74.60
N ASP A 82 -85.02 -36.96 -74.74
CA ASP A 82 -85.57 -36.08 -75.90
C ASP A 82 -86.87 -35.13 -75.66
N ILE A 83 -87.25 -34.05 -76.46
CA ILE A 83 -88.51 -33.14 -76.35
C ILE A 83 -88.97 -32.12 -77.54
N VAL A 84 -89.96 -31.15 -77.41
CA VAL A 84 -90.79 -30.36 -78.46
C VAL A 84 -91.21 -28.83 -78.13
N ASP A 85 -92.03 -28.03 -78.93
CA ASP A 85 -92.22 -26.50 -78.97
C ASP A 85 -93.69 -25.83 -78.89
N PRO A 86 -93.99 -24.71 -78.13
CA PRO A 86 -95.38 -24.32 -77.74
C PRO A 86 -95.94 -22.83 -77.60
N CYS A 87 -95.16 -21.75 -77.38
CA CYS A 87 -95.57 -20.52 -76.65
C CYS A 87 -96.74 -19.64 -77.19
N GLY A 88 -97.53 -19.08 -76.26
CA GLY A 88 -98.60 -18.08 -76.49
C GLY A 88 -99.97 -18.69 -76.75
N ASN A 89 -100.19 -19.93 -76.28
CA ASN A 89 -101.38 -20.75 -76.52
C ASN A 89 -102.40 -20.72 -75.35
N GLY A 90 -102.01 -20.18 -74.19
CA GLY A 90 -102.80 -20.12 -72.97
C GLY A 90 -102.57 -21.29 -72.00
N VAL A 91 -101.48 -22.04 -72.19
CA VAL A 91 -101.05 -23.15 -71.33
C VAL A 91 -99.53 -23.08 -71.20
N VAL A 92 -99.04 -22.87 -69.98
CA VAL A 92 -97.59 -22.85 -69.69
C VAL A 92 -97.00 -24.23 -69.98
N ASP A 93 -96.22 -24.33 -71.05
CA ASP A 93 -95.63 -25.58 -71.53
C ASP A 93 -94.15 -25.73 -71.09
N SER A 94 -93.53 -26.84 -71.49
CA SER A 94 -92.18 -27.26 -71.05
C SER A 94 -91.04 -26.37 -71.58
N GLY A 95 -90.83 -25.23 -70.94
CA GLY A 95 -89.77 -24.27 -71.27
C GLY A 95 -90.19 -22.82 -71.04
N GLU A 96 -91.45 -22.62 -70.66
CA GLU A 96 -92.10 -21.33 -70.47
C GLU A 96 -92.23 -21.03 -68.98
N ASP A 97 -91.99 -19.77 -68.61
CA ASP A 97 -92.19 -19.28 -67.25
C ASP A 97 -93.68 -18.90 -67.03
N CYS A 98 -94.33 -18.39 -68.08
CA CYS A 98 -95.74 -18.02 -68.11
C CYS A 98 -96.34 -18.15 -69.52
N ASP A 99 -97.67 -18.15 -69.62
CA ASP A 99 -98.43 -17.99 -70.85
C ASP A 99 -99.84 -17.52 -70.45
N ASP A 100 -100.24 -16.33 -70.91
CA ASP A 100 -101.57 -15.76 -70.65
C ASP A 100 -102.54 -15.85 -71.85
N GLY A 101 -102.14 -16.56 -72.90
CA GLY A 101 -102.93 -16.83 -74.11
C GLY A 101 -102.96 -15.66 -75.10
N ASN A 102 -102.01 -14.74 -75.01
CA ASN A 102 -101.92 -13.58 -75.89
C ASN A 102 -100.47 -13.22 -76.26
N ASN A 103 -100.28 -12.14 -77.03
CA ASN A 103 -98.96 -11.70 -77.49
C ASN A 103 -98.75 -10.20 -77.22
N SER A 104 -98.90 -9.82 -75.96
CA SER A 104 -98.61 -8.50 -75.43
C SER A 104 -97.36 -8.54 -74.53
N ASN A 105 -96.87 -7.38 -74.11
CA ASN A 105 -95.77 -7.21 -73.16
C ASN A 105 -96.11 -6.21 -72.04
N ASP A 106 -97.34 -5.68 -72.03
CA ASP A 106 -97.84 -4.66 -71.10
C ASP A 106 -98.76 -5.29 -70.00
N ASP A 107 -98.67 -6.61 -69.83
CA ASP A 107 -99.49 -7.49 -69.00
C ASP A 107 -98.65 -8.62 -68.37
N LEU A 108 -99.29 -9.69 -67.86
CA LEU A 108 -98.68 -10.60 -66.88
C LEU A 108 -97.66 -11.59 -67.46
N CYS A 109 -97.53 -11.66 -68.78
CA CYS A 109 -96.53 -12.45 -69.45
C CYS A 109 -95.97 -11.71 -70.68
N LEU A 110 -94.68 -11.84 -70.94
CA LEU A 110 -94.05 -11.29 -72.13
C LEU A 110 -94.27 -12.20 -73.35
N THR A 111 -94.16 -11.62 -74.54
CA THR A 111 -94.27 -12.30 -75.85
C THR A 111 -93.29 -13.45 -76.11
N ASP A 112 -92.30 -13.66 -75.23
CA ASP A 112 -91.37 -14.80 -75.23
C ASP A 112 -91.64 -15.81 -74.09
N CYS A 113 -92.82 -15.72 -73.47
CA CYS A 113 -93.28 -16.54 -72.36
C CYS A 113 -92.43 -16.41 -71.07
N THR A 114 -91.85 -15.22 -70.84
CA THR A 114 -91.11 -14.85 -69.61
C THR A 114 -91.84 -13.78 -68.77
N PHE A 115 -91.55 -13.70 -67.46
CA PHE A 115 -92.22 -12.76 -66.55
C PHE A 115 -91.77 -11.30 -66.71
N ALA A 116 -92.72 -10.37 -66.64
CA ALA A 116 -92.51 -8.93 -66.83
C ALA A 116 -91.93 -8.21 -65.57
N CYS A 117 -90.70 -8.55 -65.20
CA CYS A 117 -90.00 -7.93 -64.07
C CYS A 117 -89.81 -6.40 -64.25
N GLY A 118 -90.30 -5.60 -63.29
CA GLY A 118 -90.22 -4.13 -63.31
C GLY A 118 -91.55 -3.41 -63.58
N ASP A 119 -92.68 -4.13 -63.70
CA ASP A 119 -93.99 -3.59 -64.05
C ASP A 119 -94.69 -2.78 -62.93
N GLY A 120 -94.23 -2.91 -61.68
CA GLY A 120 -94.84 -2.30 -60.49
C GLY A 120 -95.77 -3.22 -59.69
N GLN A 121 -95.81 -4.53 -59.97
CA GLN A 121 -96.71 -5.51 -59.38
C GLN A 121 -95.95 -6.79 -58.99
N LEU A 122 -96.12 -7.29 -57.77
CA LEU A 122 -95.45 -8.52 -57.34
C LEU A 122 -96.12 -9.76 -57.95
N GLN A 123 -95.44 -10.41 -58.89
CA GLN A 123 -95.90 -11.63 -59.56
C GLN A 123 -95.50 -12.91 -58.78
N SER A 124 -96.14 -14.04 -59.06
CA SER A 124 -96.01 -15.26 -58.21
C SER A 124 -94.66 -15.98 -58.30
N ALA A 125 -93.93 -15.83 -59.41
CA ALA A 125 -92.58 -16.37 -59.56
C ALA A 125 -91.50 -15.49 -58.91
N GLU A 126 -91.75 -14.18 -58.83
CA GLU A 126 -90.85 -13.20 -58.27
C GLU A 126 -90.66 -13.37 -56.76
N LYS A 127 -89.60 -12.74 -56.24
CA LYS A 127 -89.37 -12.57 -54.80
C LYS A 127 -89.58 -11.12 -54.37
N CYS A 128 -89.50 -10.21 -55.32
CA CYS A 128 -89.78 -8.79 -55.22
C CYS A 128 -89.96 -8.22 -56.64
N ASP A 129 -90.59 -7.06 -56.80
CA ASP A 129 -90.56 -6.28 -58.04
C ASP A 129 -89.65 -5.04 -57.90
N THR A 130 -89.08 -4.61 -59.03
CA THR A 130 -88.20 -3.43 -59.14
C THR A 130 -88.90 -2.14 -59.55
N GLY A 131 -90.14 -2.21 -60.05
CA GLY A 131 -91.01 -1.06 -60.30
C GLY A 131 -91.70 -0.54 -59.02
N ILE A 132 -92.04 -1.42 -58.08
CA ILE A 132 -92.58 -1.06 -56.76
C ILE A 132 -91.52 -0.22 -55.99
N PRO A 133 -91.84 1.02 -55.55
CA PRO A 133 -90.88 1.86 -54.83
C PRO A 133 -90.42 1.25 -53.50
N ALA A 134 -89.11 1.29 -53.26
CA ALA A 134 -88.43 0.69 -52.12
C ALA A 134 -89.10 0.98 -50.77
N GLY A 135 -89.28 -0.08 -49.96
CA GLY A 135 -89.92 -0.03 -48.65
C GLY A 135 -91.44 -0.28 -48.67
N GLN A 136 -92.06 -0.43 -49.84
CA GLN A 136 -93.43 -0.94 -49.95
C GLN A 136 -93.46 -2.47 -50.03
N THR A 137 -94.60 -3.08 -49.69
CA THR A 137 -94.79 -4.54 -49.74
C THR A 137 -94.58 -5.06 -51.16
N GLY A 138 -93.59 -5.93 -51.34
CA GLY A 138 -93.20 -6.48 -52.63
C GLY A 138 -92.04 -5.77 -53.32
N ALA A 139 -91.57 -4.61 -52.83
CA ALA A 139 -90.42 -3.92 -53.42
C ALA A 139 -89.10 -4.68 -53.21
N CYS A 140 -88.18 -4.65 -54.18
CA CYS A 140 -86.87 -5.27 -54.04
C CYS A 140 -85.99 -4.59 -52.96
N PRO A 141 -85.32 -5.37 -52.09
CA PRO A 141 -84.49 -4.82 -51.03
C PRO A 141 -83.20 -4.23 -51.60
N ALA A 142 -83.01 -2.91 -51.45
CA ALA A 142 -81.79 -2.22 -51.85
C ALA A 142 -80.64 -2.40 -50.84
N THR A 143 -80.94 -2.79 -49.60
CA THR A 143 -80.00 -3.03 -48.50
C THR A 143 -80.57 -4.06 -47.54
N CYS A 144 -79.73 -4.93 -46.96
CA CYS A 144 -80.10 -5.80 -45.85
C CYS A 144 -79.57 -5.24 -44.53
N THR A 145 -80.36 -5.33 -43.46
CA THR A 145 -79.90 -5.07 -42.08
C THR A 145 -79.54 -6.40 -41.41
N PRO A 146 -78.32 -6.56 -40.86
CA PRO A 146 -77.98 -7.70 -40.01
C PRO A 146 -78.90 -7.82 -38.78
N ILE A 147 -79.01 -9.03 -38.24
CA ILE A 147 -79.79 -9.32 -37.02
C ILE A 147 -78.93 -9.04 -35.78
N ASP A 148 -77.69 -9.51 -35.83
CA ASP A 148 -76.61 -9.32 -34.87
C ASP A 148 -75.27 -9.41 -35.63
N ALA A 149 -74.14 -9.25 -34.93
CA ALA A 149 -72.81 -9.31 -35.55
C ALA A 149 -72.46 -10.72 -36.07
N CYS A 150 -72.92 -11.77 -35.39
CA CYS A 150 -72.72 -13.16 -35.77
C CYS A 150 -73.61 -13.62 -36.94
N SER A 151 -74.57 -12.79 -37.35
CA SER A 151 -75.54 -13.08 -38.41
C SER A 151 -75.48 -12.02 -39.52
N PRO A 152 -74.34 -11.84 -40.22
CA PRO A 152 -74.24 -10.97 -41.37
C PRO A 152 -75.24 -11.38 -42.47
N VAL A 153 -75.86 -10.38 -43.10
CA VAL A 153 -76.90 -10.56 -44.13
C VAL A 153 -76.49 -9.83 -45.40
N THR A 154 -76.46 -10.55 -46.52
CA THR A 154 -76.09 -10.01 -47.84
C THR A 154 -77.23 -10.09 -48.85
N LEU A 155 -77.15 -9.31 -49.92
CA LEU A 155 -78.08 -9.41 -51.05
C LEU A 155 -77.64 -10.53 -52.00
N SER A 156 -78.59 -11.37 -52.42
CA SER A 156 -78.39 -12.48 -53.33
C SER A 156 -79.52 -12.56 -54.36
N GLY A 157 -79.18 -12.87 -55.62
CA GLY A 157 -80.08 -12.74 -56.76
C GLY A 157 -80.01 -11.36 -57.44
N THR A 158 -80.59 -11.25 -58.63
CA THR A 158 -80.62 -10.03 -59.44
C THR A 158 -82.04 -9.72 -59.89
N GLY A 159 -82.36 -8.43 -60.07
CA GLY A 159 -83.70 -7.97 -60.44
C GLY A 159 -84.76 -8.49 -59.47
N CYS A 160 -85.87 -8.99 -60.01
CA CYS A 160 -87.04 -9.46 -59.25
C CYS A 160 -86.84 -10.78 -58.47
N LEU A 161 -85.62 -11.33 -58.47
CA LEU A 161 -85.20 -12.46 -57.63
C LEU A 161 -84.30 -12.04 -56.45
N THR A 162 -84.04 -10.74 -56.28
CA THR A 162 -83.15 -10.22 -55.23
C THR A 162 -83.74 -10.40 -53.83
N ARG A 163 -82.99 -11.04 -52.94
CA ARG A 163 -83.39 -11.33 -51.55
C ARG A 163 -82.22 -11.18 -50.59
N CYS A 164 -82.54 -10.92 -49.32
CA CYS A 164 -81.57 -11.00 -48.24
C CYS A 164 -81.28 -12.46 -47.85
N VAL A 165 -80.02 -12.82 -47.68
CA VAL A 165 -79.57 -14.13 -47.18
C VAL A 165 -78.61 -13.94 -46.01
N SER A 166 -78.86 -14.65 -44.91
CA SER A 166 -78.02 -14.66 -43.71
C SER A 166 -77.03 -15.82 -43.74
N SER A 167 -75.79 -15.57 -43.33
CA SER A 167 -74.81 -16.63 -43.05
C SER A 167 -74.40 -16.51 -41.58
N ALA A 168 -74.54 -17.58 -40.80
CA ALA A 168 -74.17 -17.58 -39.39
C ALA A 168 -72.66 -17.83 -39.24
N ILE A 169 -71.98 -16.96 -38.48
CA ILE A 169 -70.62 -17.16 -38.00
C ILE A 169 -70.71 -18.15 -36.82
N VAL A 170 -70.00 -19.28 -36.94
CA VAL A 170 -70.03 -20.40 -35.98
C VAL A 170 -68.64 -20.98 -35.70
N GLY A 171 -67.59 -20.38 -36.26
CA GLY A 171 -66.20 -20.66 -35.93
C GLY A 171 -65.59 -19.46 -35.23
N CYS A 172 -64.52 -19.69 -34.47
CA CYS A 172 -63.78 -18.65 -33.77
C CYS A 172 -62.82 -17.99 -34.77
N ILE A 173 -63.05 -16.72 -35.11
CA ILE A 173 -62.38 -16.01 -36.22
C ILE A 173 -62.12 -14.56 -35.80
N GLY A 174 -61.06 -14.36 -35.02
CA GLY A 174 -60.66 -13.04 -34.53
C GLY A 174 -60.51 -11.99 -35.65
N GLY A 175 -61.27 -10.91 -35.54
CA GLY A 175 -61.33 -9.79 -36.48
C GLY A 175 -62.68 -9.66 -37.22
N ASP A 176 -63.68 -10.51 -36.95
CA ASP A 176 -65.01 -10.44 -37.57
C ASP A 176 -66.12 -9.80 -36.69
N SER A 177 -65.80 -9.47 -35.44
CA SER A 177 -66.70 -8.85 -34.45
C SER A 177 -67.88 -9.71 -33.99
N CYS A 178 -67.84 -11.03 -34.20
CA CYS A 178 -68.67 -12.02 -33.51
C CYS A 178 -67.92 -12.65 -32.33
N CYS A 179 -68.66 -13.16 -31.35
CA CYS A 179 -68.13 -14.10 -30.35
C CYS A 179 -69.16 -15.25 -30.21
N PRO A 180 -69.00 -16.36 -30.96
CA PRO A 180 -69.90 -17.51 -30.85
C PRO A 180 -69.78 -18.15 -29.46
N GLY A 181 -70.87 -18.73 -28.93
CA GLY A 181 -70.90 -19.36 -27.59
C GLY A 181 -70.08 -20.65 -27.42
N SER A 182 -69.18 -20.94 -28.35
CA SER A 182 -68.16 -22.01 -28.31
C SER A 182 -66.73 -21.47 -28.42
N CYS A 183 -66.58 -20.15 -28.36
CA CYS A 183 -65.34 -19.40 -28.51
C CYS A 183 -65.11 -18.52 -27.27
N ASP A 184 -63.85 -18.17 -27.05
CA ASP A 184 -63.38 -17.43 -25.89
C ASP A 184 -62.13 -16.61 -26.28
N ALA A 185 -61.65 -15.72 -25.40
CA ALA A 185 -60.55 -14.82 -25.68
C ALA A 185 -59.16 -15.50 -25.77
N SER A 186 -59.08 -16.83 -25.69
CA SER A 186 -57.88 -17.60 -26.09
C SER A 186 -57.88 -18.00 -27.57
N ASN A 187 -59.05 -18.07 -28.22
CA ASN A 187 -59.21 -18.54 -29.60
C ASN A 187 -59.97 -17.58 -30.53
N ASP A 188 -60.60 -16.53 -30.00
CA ASP A 188 -61.22 -15.44 -30.76
C ASP A 188 -60.89 -14.07 -30.13
N SER A 189 -60.36 -13.14 -30.93
CA SER A 189 -59.97 -11.81 -30.44
C SER A 189 -61.15 -10.84 -30.28
N ASP A 190 -62.33 -11.18 -30.76
CA ASP A 190 -63.56 -10.39 -30.55
C ASP A 190 -64.35 -10.86 -29.31
N CYS A 191 -63.97 -11.99 -28.71
CA CYS A 191 -64.43 -12.39 -27.39
C CYS A 191 -63.69 -11.60 -26.28
N THR A 192 -64.41 -11.26 -25.19
CA THR A 192 -63.83 -10.63 -24.00
C THR A 192 -63.58 -11.68 -22.91
N ALA A 193 -62.41 -11.67 -22.28
CA ALA A 193 -62.07 -12.59 -21.19
C ALA A 193 -63.07 -12.56 -20.00
N VAL A 194 -63.36 -13.71 -19.40
CA VAL A 194 -64.40 -13.91 -18.37
C VAL A 194 -63.94 -14.81 -17.22
N CYS A 195 -63.04 -14.28 -16.40
CA CYS A 195 -62.68 -14.77 -15.07
C CYS A 195 -63.80 -15.53 -14.33
N GLY A 196 -63.62 -16.84 -14.19
CA GLY A 196 -64.54 -17.82 -13.62
C GLY A 196 -64.99 -18.93 -14.58
N ASN A 197 -64.50 -18.99 -15.82
CA ASN A 197 -64.97 -19.92 -16.87
C ASN A 197 -64.21 -21.27 -16.93
N ASN A 198 -63.08 -21.39 -16.22
CA ASN A 198 -62.09 -22.48 -16.16
C ASN A 198 -61.14 -22.58 -17.37
N VAL A 199 -60.93 -21.48 -18.08
CA VAL A 199 -59.94 -21.27 -19.15
C VAL A 199 -59.08 -20.05 -18.77
N VAL A 200 -57.77 -20.09 -19.00
CA VAL A 200 -56.91 -18.91 -18.76
C VAL A 200 -56.80 -18.12 -20.06
N GLU A 201 -57.45 -16.96 -20.11
CA GLU A 201 -57.56 -16.15 -21.32
C GLU A 201 -56.47 -15.06 -21.42
N VAL A 202 -56.39 -14.36 -22.57
CA VAL A 202 -55.36 -13.32 -22.79
C VAL A 202 -55.59 -12.12 -21.87
N GLY A 203 -54.73 -12.01 -20.85
CA GLY A 203 -54.82 -10.99 -19.79
C GLY A 203 -55.01 -11.57 -18.39
N GLU A 204 -55.23 -12.89 -18.28
CA GLU A 204 -55.39 -13.61 -17.02
C GLU A 204 -54.15 -14.44 -16.67
N THR A 205 -53.89 -14.60 -15.37
CA THR A 205 -52.79 -15.39 -14.81
C THR A 205 -53.28 -16.68 -14.14
N CYS A 206 -54.59 -16.79 -13.86
CA CYS A 206 -55.19 -17.87 -13.09
C CYS A 206 -56.71 -17.89 -13.27
N ASP A 207 -57.29 -19.04 -13.65
CA ASP A 207 -58.74 -19.21 -13.70
C ASP A 207 -59.17 -20.55 -13.07
N PRO A 208 -60.23 -20.60 -12.24
CA PRO A 208 -61.08 -19.47 -11.80
C PRO A 208 -60.41 -18.62 -10.71
N ALA A 209 -61.06 -17.52 -10.34
CA ALA A 209 -60.65 -16.60 -9.25
C ALA A 209 -60.30 -17.27 -7.89
N GLY A 210 -60.70 -18.53 -7.67
CA GLY A 210 -60.33 -19.33 -6.49
C GLY A 210 -59.03 -20.15 -6.61
N SER A 211 -58.47 -20.27 -7.82
CA SER A 211 -57.13 -20.83 -8.09
C SER A 211 -56.02 -19.79 -7.89
N CYS A 212 -56.39 -18.52 -7.98
CA CYS A 212 -55.52 -17.37 -7.93
C CYS A 212 -54.80 -17.14 -6.58
N PRO A 213 -53.54 -16.70 -6.57
CA PRO A 213 -52.85 -16.29 -5.36
C PRO A 213 -53.58 -15.18 -4.61
N THR A 214 -53.87 -15.41 -3.33
CA THR A 214 -54.49 -14.41 -2.43
C THR A 214 -53.53 -13.83 -1.40
N ALA A 215 -52.33 -14.42 -1.29
CA ALA A 215 -51.17 -13.91 -0.58
C ALA A 215 -49.92 -14.59 -1.15
N CYS A 216 -48.80 -13.89 -1.17
CA CYS A 216 -47.47 -14.45 -1.49
C CYS A 216 -46.69 -14.54 -0.16
N PRO A 217 -46.42 -15.75 0.38
CA PRO A 217 -45.55 -15.87 1.53
C PRO A 217 -44.10 -15.64 1.11
N ASP A 218 -43.30 -15.06 2.00
CA ASP A 218 -41.86 -14.88 1.77
C ASP A 218 -41.17 -16.25 1.61
N LEU A 219 -40.24 -16.38 0.66
CA LEU A 219 -39.51 -17.63 0.43
C LEU A 219 -38.44 -17.83 1.52
N ASP A 220 -37.78 -16.73 1.87
CA ASP A 220 -36.95 -16.54 3.05
C ASP A 220 -36.96 -15.05 3.44
N VAL A 221 -36.29 -14.70 4.54
CA VAL A 221 -36.20 -13.32 5.07
C VAL A 221 -35.53 -12.33 4.10
N CYS A 222 -34.76 -12.81 3.12
CA CYS A 222 -34.12 -12.00 2.08
C CYS A 222 -34.94 -11.93 0.78
N THR A 223 -36.06 -12.64 0.70
CA THR A 223 -36.82 -12.83 -0.55
C THR A 223 -38.32 -12.66 -0.29
N PRO A 224 -38.77 -11.43 0.03
CA PRO A 224 -40.15 -11.13 0.37
C PRO A 224 -41.14 -11.37 -0.78
N GLY A 225 -42.33 -11.86 -0.45
CA GLY A 225 -43.39 -12.14 -1.42
C GLY A 225 -44.25 -10.92 -1.71
N THR A 226 -44.26 -10.43 -2.95
CA THR A 226 -45.11 -9.30 -3.36
C THR A 226 -46.26 -9.79 -4.25
N LEU A 227 -47.50 -9.43 -3.89
CA LEU A 227 -48.70 -9.75 -4.68
C LEU A 227 -49.09 -8.55 -5.55
N SER A 228 -49.11 -8.77 -6.86
CA SER A 228 -49.64 -7.83 -7.85
C SER A 228 -51.00 -8.32 -8.39
N GLY A 229 -51.73 -7.43 -9.08
CA GLY A 229 -53.03 -7.75 -9.69
C GLY A 229 -54.16 -8.04 -8.69
N ALA A 230 -55.21 -8.74 -9.14
CA ALA A 230 -56.37 -9.07 -8.31
C ALA A 230 -56.97 -10.44 -8.67
N ALA A 231 -57.07 -11.33 -7.69
CA ALA A 231 -57.66 -12.67 -7.84
C ALA A 231 -59.13 -12.61 -8.31
N ALA A 232 -59.90 -11.61 -7.88
CA ALA A 232 -61.28 -11.38 -8.32
C ALA A 232 -61.41 -10.85 -9.76
N GLN A 233 -60.30 -10.65 -10.46
CA GLN A 233 -60.21 -10.32 -11.88
C GLN A 233 -59.32 -11.30 -12.65
N CYS A 234 -58.90 -12.41 -12.01
CA CYS A 234 -58.02 -13.43 -12.58
C CYS A 234 -56.63 -12.89 -13.02
N THR A 235 -56.18 -11.75 -12.47
CA THR A 235 -54.92 -11.07 -12.84
C THR A 235 -53.83 -11.14 -11.77
N SER A 236 -54.02 -11.87 -10.68
CA SER A 236 -53.09 -11.87 -9.55
C SER A 236 -51.82 -12.70 -9.79
N GLU A 237 -50.66 -12.14 -9.45
CA GLU A 237 -49.35 -12.76 -9.65
C GLU A 237 -48.43 -12.47 -8.45
N CYS A 238 -47.52 -13.41 -8.14
CA CYS A 238 -46.50 -13.22 -7.11
C CYS A 238 -45.14 -12.88 -7.74
N SER A 239 -44.56 -11.74 -7.36
CA SER A 239 -43.16 -11.39 -7.66
C SER A 239 -42.29 -11.50 -6.41
N TYR A 240 -41.05 -11.93 -6.59
CA TYR A 240 -40.07 -12.17 -5.54
C TYR A 240 -38.78 -11.43 -5.86
N ASP A 241 -38.59 -10.26 -5.25
CA ASP A 241 -37.37 -9.47 -5.36
C ASP A 241 -36.39 -9.86 -4.25
N THR A 242 -35.11 -10.07 -4.57
CA THR A 242 -34.09 -10.41 -3.58
C THR A 242 -33.44 -9.15 -2.97
N VAL A 243 -33.34 -9.13 -1.65
CA VAL A 243 -32.62 -8.10 -0.90
C VAL A 243 -31.12 -8.27 -1.18
N THR A 244 -30.52 -7.26 -1.82
CA THR A 244 -29.10 -7.25 -2.23
C THR A 244 -28.29 -6.14 -1.54
N THR A 245 -28.93 -5.31 -0.71
CA THR A 245 -28.32 -4.21 0.02
C THR A 245 -28.19 -4.55 1.50
N CYS A 246 -27.03 -4.28 2.11
CA CYS A 246 -26.82 -4.50 3.53
C CYS A 246 -27.60 -3.48 4.38
N VAL A 247 -28.48 -3.94 5.26
CA VAL A 247 -29.38 -3.11 6.09
C VAL A 247 -29.52 -3.74 7.49
N SER A 248 -28.63 -3.31 8.39
CA SER A 248 -28.55 -3.83 9.76
C SER A 248 -29.89 -3.83 10.50
N ALA A 249 -30.25 -4.99 11.06
CA ALA A 249 -31.43 -5.30 11.85
C ALA A 249 -32.75 -5.41 11.06
N ASP A 250 -32.70 -5.73 9.76
CA ASP A 250 -33.86 -6.22 9.00
C ASP A 250 -34.04 -7.76 9.07
N GLY A 251 -33.00 -8.50 9.46
CA GLY A 251 -32.99 -9.95 9.61
C GLY A 251 -32.46 -10.73 8.39
N CYS A 252 -32.09 -10.05 7.30
CA CYS A 252 -31.48 -10.62 6.11
C CYS A 252 -29.94 -10.53 6.14
N CYS A 253 -29.26 -11.49 5.52
CA CYS A 253 -27.83 -11.39 5.19
C CYS A 253 -27.64 -11.67 3.69
N PRO A 254 -27.58 -10.63 2.84
CA PRO A 254 -27.25 -10.80 1.42
C PRO A 254 -25.81 -11.30 1.24
N SER A 255 -25.55 -12.09 0.20
CA SER A 255 -24.24 -12.72 -0.03
C SER A 255 -23.08 -11.75 -0.38
N ALA A 256 -23.38 -10.47 -0.58
CA ALA A 256 -22.39 -9.40 -0.74
C ALA A 256 -22.07 -8.66 0.58
N CYS A 257 -22.72 -9.03 1.68
CA CYS A 257 -22.61 -8.40 2.99
C CYS A 257 -21.79 -9.26 3.95
N THR A 258 -21.10 -8.61 4.88
CA THR A 258 -20.32 -9.25 5.95
C THR A 258 -20.84 -8.82 7.32
N SER A 259 -20.40 -9.51 8.37
CA SER A 259 -20.68 -9.12 9.77
C SER A 259 -20.19 -7.71 10.18
N GLY A 260 -19.38 -7.06 9.33
CA GLY A 260 -18.94 -5.67 9.51
C GLY A 260 -19.76 -4.63 8.73
N THR A 261 -20.55 -5.04 7.74
CA THR A 261 -21.46 -4.17 6.96
C THR A 261 -22.93 -4.40 7.27
N ASP A 262 -23.26 -5.57 7.83
CA ASP A 262 -24.59 -5.97 8.24
C ASP A 262 -24.55 -6.70 9.60
N SER A 263 -25.54 -6.45 10.46
CA SER A 263 -25.59 -7.05 11.81
C SER A 263 -26.19 -8.44 11.83
N ASP A 264 -26.93 -8.81 10.79
CA ASP A 264 -27.63 -10.09 10.69
C ASP A 264 -26.79 -11.17 9.98
N CYS A 265 -25.63 -10.76 9.41
CA CYS A 265 -24.61 -11.67 8.92
C CYS A 265 -23.76 -12.27 10.06
N SER A 266 -23.70 -13.60 10.13
CA SER A 266 -22.93 -14.33 11.14
C SER A 266 -21.56 -14.78 10.62
N ALA A 267 -20.49 -14.32 11.29
CA ALA A 267 -19.12 -14.76 11.02
C ALA A 267 -19.01 -16.29 11.14
N THR A 268 -18.62 -16.97 10.06
CA THR A 268 -18.72 -18.43 9.91
C THR A 268 -17.43 -19.06 9.39
N CYS A 269 -16.47 -19.16 10.31
CA CYS A 269 -15.19 -19.85 10.17
C CYS A 269 -15.21 -21.13 9.31
N GLY A 270 -14.45 -21.11 8.21
CA GLY A 270 -14.34 -22.12 7.17
C GLY A 270 -14.94 -21.73 5.81
N ASN A 271 -15.40 -20.48 5.63
CA ASN A 271 -16.09 -20.01 4.42
C ASN A 271 -15.14 -19.48 3.30
N ASN A 272 -13.86 -19.28 3.61
CA ASN A 272 -12.77 -18.66 2.83
C ASN A 272 -12.88 -17.12 2.66
N ILE A 273 -13.52 -16.45 3.61
CA ILE A 273 -13.69 -14.99 3.74
C ILE A 273 -13.30 -14.62 5.17
N ILE A 274 -12.55 -13.54 5.38
CA ILE A 274 -12.20 -13.08 6.74
C ILE A 274 -13.29 -12.11 7.21
N ASP A 275 -14.19 -12.57 8.08
CA ASP A 275 -15.28 -11.77 8.65
C ASP A 275 -14.79 -10.82 9.77
N GLY A 276 -15.65 -9.89 10.22
CA GLY A 276 -15.31 -8.81 11.16
C GLY A 276 -14.91 -9.24 12.58
N LEU A 277 -15.01 -10.53 12.91
CA LEU A 277 -14.57 -11.12 14.18
C LEU A 277 -13.42 -12.12 14.01
N GLU A 278 -12.88 -12.25 12.78
CA GLU A 278 -11.90 -13.24 12.38
C GLU A 278 -10.54 -12.58 12.04
N THR A 279 -9.49 -13.37 12.12
CA THR A 279 -8.11 -12.99 11.77
C THR A 279 -7.55 -13.84 10.64
N CYS A 280 -8.21 -14.96 10.31
CA CYS A 280 -7.72 -15.97 9.39
C CYS A 280 -8.82 -16.97 9.00
N ASP A 281 -9.14 -17.09 7.71
CA ASP A 281 -10.08 -18.09 7.19
C ASP A 281 -9.50 -18.74 5.92
N PRO A 282 -9.54 -20.08 5.76
CA PRO A 282 -10.10 -21.11 6.65
C PRO A 282 -9.20 -21.42 7.86
N PRO A 283 -9.62 -22.26 8.83
CA PRO A 283 -8.82 -22.63 10.01
C PRO A 283 -7.38 -23.07 9.75
N GLY A 284 -7.10 -23.63 8.56
CA GLY A 284 -5.75 -24.04 8.14
C GLY A 284 -4.83 -22.88 7.71
N SER A 285 -5.37 -21.67 7.52
CA SER A 285 -4.61 -20.44 7.26
C SER A 285 -4.14 -19.75 8.54
N CYS A 286 -4.77 -20.07 9.68
CA CYS A 286 -4.48 -19.44 10.96
C CYS A 286 -3.08 -19.78 11.50
N PRO A 287 -2.42 -18.83 12.20
CA PRO A 287 -1.16 -19.10 12.89
C PRO A 287 -1.30 -20.26 13.89
N THR A 288 -0.57 -21.36 13.65
CA THR A 288 -0.53 -22.52 14.57
C THR A 288 0.58 -22.41 15.62
N THR A 289 1.52 -21.50 15.42
CA THR A 289 2.61 -21.15 16.34
C THR A 289 2.73 -19.63 16.42
N CYS A 290 3.05 -19.12 17.61
CA CYS A 290 3.20 -17.69 17.89
C CYS A 290 4.65 -17.28 18.14
N ALA A 291 5.60 -18.22 18.00
CA ALA A 291 7.01 -17.95 18.21
C ALA A 291 7.59 -17.19 17.03
N ASP A 292 8.00 -15.95 17.26
CA ASP A 292 8.79 -15.15 16.33
C ASP A 292 10.30 -15.52 16.35
N ALA A 293 10.69 -16.32 17.36
CA ALA A 293 12.05 -16.77 17.66
C ALA A 293 13.00 -15.65 18.15
N ASP A 294 12.46 -14.52 18.60
CA ASP A 294 13.14 -13.65 19.56
C ASP A 294 13.03 -14.29 20.96
N ALA A 295 14.07 -14.15 21.78
CA ALA A 295 14.02 -14.57 23.19
C ALA A 295 13.45 -13.46 24.09
N CYS A 296 13.45 -12.21 23.61
CA CYS A 296 12.98 -11.03 24.32
C CYS A 296 11.49 -10.74 24.16
N THR A 297 10.72 -11.67 23.63
CA THR A 297 9.27 -11.59 23.49
C THR A 297 8.57 -12.64 24.36
N THR A 298 7.41 -12.26 24.89
CA THR A 298 6.47 -13.19 25.51
C THR A 298 5.31 -13.44 24.57
N ASP A 299 5.38 -14.57 23.89
CA ASP A 299 4.46 -14.93 22.82
C ASP A 299 3.12 -15.41 23.36
N ARG A 300 2.06 -14.72 22.96
CA ARG A 300 0.71 -14.98 23.43
C ARG A 300 -0.25 -15.13 22.27
N THR A 301 -0.69 -16.38 22.04
CA THR A 301 -1.92 -16.66 21.30
C THR A 301 -3.15 -16.28 22.11
N THR A 302 -4.14 -15.73 21.43
CA THR A 302 -5.51 -15.53 21.93
C THR A 302 -6.51 -15.91 20.83
N GLY A 303 -7.79 -16.12 21.20
CA GLY A 303 -8.79 -16.69 20.27
C GLY A 303 -8.63 -18.20 20.08
N SER A 304 -9.18 -18.75 18.99
CA SER A 304 -9.13 -20.19 18.70
C SER A 304 -9.24 -20.52 17.20
N LEU A 305 -8.61 -21.63 16.80
CA LEU A 305 -8.68 -22.17 15.43
C LEU A 305 -10.11 -22.57 15.01
N ALA A 306 -10.99 -22.87 15.97
CA ALA A 306 -12.38 -23.24 15.71
C ALA A 306 -13.28 -22.03 15.37
N ASN A 307 -12.81 -20.82 15.69
CA ASN A 307 -13.57 -19.57 15.51
C ASN A 307 -12.80 -18.57 14.63
N CYS A 308 -11.82 -19.03 13.84
CA CYS A 308 -11.05 -18.27 12.85
C CYS A 308 -10.42 -16.96 13.37
N ASN A 309 -10.20 -16.85 14.68
CA ASN A 309 -9.84 -15.61 15.36
C ASN A 309 -8.56 -15.73 16.19
N VAL A 310 -7.63 -16.58 15.75
CA VAL A 310 -6.32 -16.70 16.39
C VAL A 310 -5.53 -15.41 16.19
N ASN A 311 -5.33 -14.67 17.27
CA ASN A 311 -4.53 -13.45 17.30
C ASN A 311 -3.22 -13.71 18.04
N CYS A 312 -2.11 -13.29 17.44
CA CYS A 312 -0.76 -13.39 18.02
C CYS A 312 -0.27 -12.03 18.50
N SER A 313 0.26 -12.02 19.72
CA SER A 313 0.84 -10.84 20.33
C SER A 313 2.15 -11.21 21.03
N HIS A 314 3.23 -10.56 20.62
CA HIS A 314 4.57 -10.71 21.18
C HIS A 314 4.79 -9.52 22.12
N GLN A 315 4.77 -9.73 23.43
CA GLN A 315 4.96 -8.63 24.40
C GLN A 315 6.43 -8.54 24.83
N PRO A 316 7.11 -7.39 24.68
CA PRO A 316 8.54 -7.28 24.94
C PRO A 316 8.86 -7.47 26.43
N ILE A 317 9.87 -8.29 26.71
CA ILE A 317 10.48 -8.44 28.03
C ILE A 317 11.31 -7.18 28.30
N VAL A 318 11.01 -6.50 29.40
CA VAL A 318 11.67 -5.25 29.84
C VAL A 318 12.30 -5.38 31.23
N THR A 319 12.37 -6.61 31.75
CA THR A 319 12.89 -6.96 33.07
C THR A 319 14.06 -7.91 32.93
N CYS A 320 15.17 -7.61 33.60
CA CYS A 320 16.37 -8.44 33.55
C CYS A 320 16.16 -9.73 34.36
N VAL A 321 16.34 -10.89 33.72
CA VAL A 321 16.08 -12.23 34.28
C VAL A 321 17.12 -13.22 33.78
N SER A 322 18.26 -13.23 34.45
CA SER A 322 19.39 -14.14 34.22
C SER A 322 19.02 -15.59 33.88
N ASN A 323 19.47 -16.07 32.71
CA ASN A 323 19.29 -17.41 32.13
C ASN A 323 17.91 -17.66 31.51
N ASP A 324 17.22 -16.62 31.01
CA ASP A 324 16.05 -16.75 30.14
C ASP A 324 16.39 -16.66 28.64
N GLY A 325 17.58 -16.16 28.28
CA GLY A 325 18.08 -16.02 26.92
C GLY A 325 17.88 -14.63 26.29
N CYS A 326 17.24 -13.69 26.99
CA CYS A 326 17.00 -12.32 26.53
C CYS A 326 18.06 -11.33 27.04
N CYS A 327 18.29 -10.25 26.28
CA CYS A 327 18.90 -9.04 26.80
C CYS A 327 18.02 -7.81 26.49
N PRO A 328 17.17 -7.36 27.44
CA PRO A 328 16.40 -6.13 27.26
C PRO A 328 17.31 -4.89 27.22
N SER A 329 16.92 -3.84 26.51
CA SER A 329 17.71 -2.60 26.33
C SER A 329 17.93 -1.75 27.59
N LEU A 330 17.41 -2.16 28.75
CA LEU A 330 17.67 -1.57 30.07
C LEU A 330 18.48 -2.49 30.99
N CYS A 331 18.96 -3.62 30.45
CA CYS A 331 19.74 -4.64 31.13
C CYS A 331 21.17 -4.64 30.60
N ASN A 332 22.07 -5.25 31.36
CA ASN A 332 23.49 -5.35 31.08
C ASN A 332 24.07 -6.59 31.74
N SER A 333 25.34 -6.90 31.49
CA SER A 333 26.05 -8.09 32.02
C SER A 333 26.29 -8.09 33.55
N VAL A 334 25.45 -7.39 34.32
CA VAL A 334 25.52 -7.22 35.79
C VAL A 334 24.18 -7.55 36.44
N ASN A 335 23.08 -7.12 35.84
CA ASN A 335 21.72 -7.45 36.26
C ASN A 335 21.07 -8.54 35.39
N ASP A 336 21.68 -8.85 34.24
CA ASP A 336 21.41 -10.02 33.42
C ASP A 336 22.72 -10.73 33.04
N ASN A 337 22.67 -12.01 32.68
CA ASN A 337 23.84 -12.77 32.21
C ASN A 337 23.69 -13.33 30.79
N ASP A 338 22.51 -13.21 30.17
CA ASP A 338 22.32 -13.44 28.74
C ASP A 338 22.72 -12.19 27.92
N CYS A 339 22.59 -11.01 28.53
CA CYS A 339 23.27 -9.80 28.08
C CYS A 339 24.78 -10.02 27.93
N GLN A 340 25.24 -9.96 26.69
CA GLN A 340 26.66 -10.05 26.35
C GLN A 340 27.46 -8.94 27.03
N ALA A 341 28.73 -9.23 27.28
CA ALA A 341 29.71 -8.28 27.79
C ALA A 341 30.06 -7.25 26.69
N GLU A 342 29.17 -6.30 26.43
CA GLU A 342 29.28 -5.34 25.34
C GLU A 342 30.56 -4.50 25.45
N THR A 343 31.26 -4.38 24.33
CA THR A 343 32.50 -3.61 24.23
C THR A 343 32.17 -2.14 23.97
N ILE A 344 31.89 -1.41 25.05
CA ILE A 344 31.66 0.03 24.99
C ILE A 344 32.99 0.74 24.77
N VAL A 345 33.03 1.63 23.79
CA VAL A 345 34.24 2.35 23.39
C VAL A 345 34.01 3.84 23.49
N PHE A 346 34.88 4.52 24.22
CA PHE A 346 34.91 5.98 24.27
C PHE A 346 36.09 6.51 23.45
N ARG A 347 35.87 7.64 22.77
CA ARG A 347 36.88 8.39 22.04
C ARG A 347 36.95 9.81 22.61
N PRO A 348 38.13 10.38 22.91
CA PRO A 348 38.27 11.79 23.22
C PRO A 348 37.61 12.67 22.15
N SER A 349 36.75 13.58 22.59
CA SER A 349 36.20 14.68 21.80
C SER A 349 37.11 15.91 21.85
N GLU A 350 37.84 16.06 22.95
CA GLU A 350 38.85 17.09 23.15
C GLU A 350 39.99 16.57 24.04
N MET A 351 41.18 17.15 23.90
CA MET A 351 42.37 16.81 24.70
C MET A 351 43.30 18.02 24.88
N TYR A 352 43.94 18.12 26.03
CA TYR A 352 44.80 19.22 26.43
C TYR A 352 46.03 18.71 27.18
N ILE A 353 47.22 19.05 26.69
CA ILE A 353 48.47 18.94 27.46
C ILE A 353 48.42 19.99 28.58
N ARG A 354 48.82 19.59 29.80
CA ARG A 354 48.84 20.45 31.00
C ARG A 354 50.19 20.49 31.71
N ASP A 355 51.00 19.45 31.56
CA ASP A 355 52.39 19.37 32.02
C ASP A 355 53.09 18.26 31.21
N PRO A 356 54.36 18.38 30.81
CA PRO A 356 55.12 19.63 30.73
C PRO A 356 54.53 20.59 29.69
N HIS A 357 54.77 21.89 29.84
CA HIS A 357 54.53 22.87 28.77
C HIS A 357 55.63 22.77 27.70
N LEU A 358 55.24 23.00 26.44
CA LEU A 358 56.12 22.91 25.27
C LEU A 358 56.52 24.30 24.78
N TYR A 359 57.83 24.50 24.63
CA TYR A 359 58.47 25.78 24.36
C TYR A 359 59.15 25.80 22.99
N LEU A 360 59.11 26.95 22.31
CA LEU A 360 59.73 27.17 21.00
C LEU A 360 60.52 28.48 20.99
N ASP A 361 61.78 28.44 20.53
CA ASP A 361 62.57 29.66 20.29
C ASP A 361 62.21 30.25 18.91
N VAL A 362 61.47 31.36 18.93
CA VAL A 362 61.06 32.09 17.74
C VAL A 362 61.89 33.36 17.64
N LEU A 363 62.99 33.31 16.88
CA LEU A 363 64.04 34.33 16.59
C LEU A 363 63.82 35.81 17.02
N ILE A 364 62.64 36.39 16.82
CA ILE A 364 62.31 37.81 17.09
C ILE A 364 61.62 37.99 18.46
N PHE A 365 60.92 36.97 18.93
CA PHE A 365 60.17 36.94 20.19
C PHE A 365 60.90 36.18 21.31
N GLY A 366 61.88 35.34 20.95
CA GLY A 366 62.62 34.47 21.88
C GLY A 366 61.85 33.20 22.22
N CYS A 367 62.10 32.65 23.41
CA CYS A 367 61.41 31.45 23.88
C CYS A 367 59.95 31.75 24.25
N LEU A 368 59.03 31.02 23.63
CA LEU A 368 57.59 31.15 23.82
C LEU A 368 56.97 29.83 24.25
N ASP A 369 56.03 29.89 25.20
CA ASP A 369 55.16 28.76 25.55
C ASP A 369 54.09 28.59 24.47
N MET A 370 54.14 27.47 23.75
CA MET A 370 53.20 27.14 22.68
C MET A 370 52.00 26.32 23.14
N THR A 371 51.97 25.87 24.40
CA THR A 371 51.01 24.88 24.92
C THR A 371 49.58 25.40 24.85
N ASP A 372 49.32 26.57 25.46
CA ASP A 372 48.01 27.22 25.47
C ASP A 372 47.99 28.59 24.75
N GLN A 373 49.13 29.29 24.58
CA GLN A 373 49.12 30.69 24.10
C GLN A 373 49.23 30.87 22.57
N GLY A 374 49.91 29.96 21.86
CA GLY A 374 50.10 30.05 20.40
C GLY A 374 51.06 31.16 19.97
N ASP A 375 51.15 31.39 18.65
CA ASP A 375 52.09 32.38 18.10
C ASP A 375 51.62 33.84 18.35
N PRO A 376 52.50 34.76 18.81
CA PRO A 376 52.17 36.17 19.08
C PRO A 376 51.61 37.00 17.92
N LEU A 377 51.70 36.54 16.66
CA LEU A 377 51.07 37.18 15.51
C LEU A 377 49.68 36.61 15.18
N GLY A 378 49.23 35.58 15.92
CA GLY A 378 47.93 34.93 15.74
C GLY A 378 47.79 34.12 14.45
N VAL A 379 48.90 33.76 13.79
CA VAL A 379 48.89 33.03 12.51
C VAL A 379 48.85 31.51 12.66
N SER A 380 49.13 31.00 13.86
CA SER A 380 48.98 29.60 14.25
C SER A 380 48.49 29.52 15.69
N GLY A 381 47.49 28.66 15.92
CA GLY A 381 46.96 28.40 17.26
C GLY A 381 47.98 27.74 18.19
N SER A 382 47.60 27.58 19.45
CA SER A 382 48.39 26.83 20.43
C SER A 382 48.45 25.33 20.09
N LEU A 383 49.40 24.61 20.68
CA LEU A 383 49.52 23.17 20.52
C LEU A 383 48.26 22.45 21.01
N ASN A 384 47.63 22.95 22.08
CA ASN A 384 46.32 22.46 22.50
C ASN A 384 45.21 22.77 21.48
N SER A 385 45.25 23.90 20.75
CA SER A 385 44.32 24.11 19.62
C SER A 385 44.56 23.07 18.52
N LEU A 386 45.81 22.91 18.06
CA LEU A 386 46.18 22.02 16.96
C LEU A 386 45.93 20.53 17.28
N LEU A 387 46.05 20.15 18.56
CA LEU A 387 45.69 18.83 19.07
C LEU A 387 44.17 18.60 18.96
N ASN A 388 43.36 19.59 19.33
CA ASN A 388 41.91 19.50 19.21
C ASN A 388 41.42 19.57 17.76
N ASP A 389 42.06 20.38 16.92
CA ASP A 389 41.82 20.38 15.46
C ASP A 389 42.05 18.97 14.89
N SER A 390 43.15 18.31 15.27
CA SER A 390 43.47 16.92 14.86
C SER A 390 42.47 15.89 15.38
N ILE A 391 41.88 16.12 16.56
CA ILE A 391 40.88 15.21 17.16
C ILE A 391 39.49 15.40 16.52
N GLN A 392 39.17 16.60 16.01
CA GLN A 392 37.83 16.96 15.52
C GLN A 392 37.72 16.95 13.99
N ALA A 393 38.83 17.10 13.25
CA ALA A 393 38.84 17.23 11.80
C ALA A 393 39.48 16.04 11.05
N ASP A 394 39.16 15.97 9.76
CA ASP A 394 39.95 15.29 8.73
C ASP A 394 40.59 16.39 7.86
N SER A 395 41.76 16.85 8.27
CA SER A 395 42.49 17.96 7.64
C SER A 395 43.14 17.54 6.32
N ASN A 396 43.39 16.24 6.15
CA ASN A 396 44.05 15.66 4.97
C ASN A 396 43.05 15.24 3.87
N GLY A 397 41.76 15.09 4.18
CA GLY A 397 40.71 14.68 3.26
C GLY A 397 40.65 13.17 3.02
N GLY A 398 41.14 12.37 3.97
CA GLY A 398 41.25 10.90 3.88
C GLY A 398 39.98 10.15 4.26
N GLY A 399 38.94 10.83 4.75
CA GLY A 399 37.71 10.24 5.30
C GLY A 399 37.83 9.79 6.75
N VAL A 400 38.96 10.06 7.41
CA VAL A 400 39.26 9.66 8.79
C VAL A 400 39.81 10.83 9.60
N LEU A 401 39.48 10.88 10.89
CA LEU A 401 39.90 11.95 11.80
C LEU A 401 41.41 11.84 12.10
N ASP A 402 42.16 12.94 11.95
CA ASP A 402 43.63 12.95 11.89
C ASP A 402 44.30 12.30 13.13
N LEU A 403 43.70 12.46 14.31
CA LEU A 403 44.07 11.78 15.55
C LEU A 403 42.86 11.09 16.16
N SER A 404 43.00 9.79 16.50
CA SER A 404 42.00 9.04 17.27
C SER A 404 42.65 8.13 18.31
N LEU A 405 42.33 8.38 19.59
CA LEU A 405 42.62 7.50 20.71
C LEU A 405 41.32 6.79 21.12
N LEU A 406 41.39 5.51 21.49
CA LEU A 406 40.23 4.72 21.94
C LEU A 406 40.42 4.22 23.37
N LEU A 407 39.30 4.12 24.09
CA LEU A 407 39.18 3.66 25.48
C LEU A 407 38.11 2.54 25.48
N LEU A 408 38.53 1.28 25.35
CA LEU A 408 37.63 0.13 25.17
C LEU A 408 37.43 -0.61 26.49
N PHE A 409 36.19 -0.64 26.98
CA PHE A 409 35.80 -1.36 28.18
C PHE A 409 35.22 -2.73 27.80
N ARG A 410 35.78 -3.83 28.31
CA ARG A 410 35.37 -5.19 27.93
C ARG A 410 34.99 -6.06 29.14
N PRO A 411 33.75 -5.93 29.67
CA PRO A 411 32.72 -4.94 29.33
C PRO A 411 32.91 -3.62 30.09
N LEU A 412 32.07 -2.62 29.79
CA LEU A 412 31.76 -1.54 30.73
C LEU A 412 30.83 -2.07 31.83
N ASN A 413 31.30 -2.03 33.08
CA ASN A 413 30.52 -2.37 34.25
C ASN A 413 30.96 -1.47 35.41
N GLN A 414 30.26 -0.35 35.58
CA GLN A 414 30.53 0.66 36.62
C GLN A 414 30.25 0.15 38.05
N ALA A 415 29.63 -1.03 38.21
CA ALA A 415 29.38 -1.68 39.50
C ALA A 415 30.40 -2.77 39.85
N ALA A 416 31.37 -3.05 38.96
CA ALA A 416 32.39 -4.07 39.20
C ALA A 416 33.34 -3.66 40.34
N THR A 417 33.48 -4.57 41.31
CA THR A 417 34.38 -4.44 42.48
C THR A 417 35.69 -5.23 42.31
N THR A 418 35.82 -5.97 41.22
CA THR A 418 37.04 -6.65 40.76
C THR A 418 37.50 -6.03 39.45
N PRO A 419 38.80 -6.00 39.13
CA PRO A 419 39.27 -5.43 37.88
C PRO A 419 38.73 -6.18 36.65
N LEU A 420 38.41 -5.44 35.59
CA LEU A 420 37.88 -5.94 34.32
C LEU A 420 38.78 -5.55 33.15
N ARG A 421 38.67 -6.23 32.01
CA ARG A 421 39.56 -5.99 30.86
C ARG A 421 39.31 -4.61 30.26
N PHE A 422 40.40 -3.92 29.99
CA PHE A 422 40.45 -2.62 29.33
C PHE A 422 41.46 -2.68 28.18
N ASP A 423 41.20 -2.00 27.08
CA ASP A 423 42.19 -1.77 26.02
C ASP A 423 42.24 -0.27 25.70
N PHE A 424 43.42 0.33 25.57
CA PHE A 424 43.54 1.71 25.09
C PHE A 424 44.75 1.96 24.21
N GLY A 425 44.62 2.90 23.27
CA GLY A 425 45.64 3.18 22.26
C GLY A 425 45.05 3.77 20.98
N GLY A 426 45.78 3.64 19.88
CA GLY A 426 45.38 4.22 18.59
C GLY A 426 44.14 3.56 17.99
N GLY A 427 43.24 4.38 17.45
CA GLY A 427 42.12 3.97 16.63
C GLY A 427 42.22 4.47 15.18
N THR A 428 41.31 3.99 14.36
CA THR A 428 40.99 4.53 13.03
C THR A 428 39.52 4.89 13.06
N CYS A 429 39.15 6.17 12.92
CA CYS A 429 37.78 6.63 13.11
C CYS A 429 37.33 7.50 11.93
N THR A 430 36.13 7.26 11.41
CA THR A 430 35.60 7.99 10.25
C THR A 430 35.23 9.43 10.58
N ALA A 431 35.45 10.33 9.61
CA ALA A 431 34.94 11.69 9.67
C ALA A 431 33.51 11.78 9.09
N PRO A 432 32.65 12.68 9.58
CA PRO A 432 32.87 13.63 10.68
C PRO A 432 32.64 13.01 12.06
N MET A 433 33.23 13.63 13.10
CA MET A 433 33.11 13.22 14.51
C MET A 433 31.67 12.90 14.96
N ALA A 434 30.69 13.70 14.55
CA ALA A 434 29.29 13.53 14.97
C ALA A 434 28.63 12.21 14.50
N THR A 435 29.23 11.51 13.54
CA THR A 435 28.78 10.21 13.04
C THR A 435 29.95 9.24 12.89
N THR A 436 30.96 9.36 13.78
CA THR A 436 32.17 8.54 13.72
C THR A 436 31.88 7.07 14.01
N VAL A 437 32.49 6.20 13.19
CA VAL A 437 32.60 4.76 13.45
C VAL A 437 34.10 4.44 13.55
N CYS A 438 34.48 3.72 14.59
CA CYS A 438 35.87 3.46 14.95
C CYS A 438 36.25 1.98 14.85
N ASP A 439 37.50 1.72 14.48
CA ASP A 439 38.15 0.42 14.43
C ASP A 439 39.56 0.53 15.04
N VAL A 440 40.23 -0.59 15.26
CA VAL A 440 41.61 -0.63 15.76
C VAL A 440 42.59 0.01 14.78
N ASN A 441 43.65 0.66 15.28
CA ASN A 441 44.74 1.11 14.42
C ASN A 441 45.79 -0.01 14.27
N PRO A 442 46.05 -0.54 13.06
CA PRO A 442 47.01 -1.63 12.87
C PRO A 442 48.49 -1.21 13.01
N THR A 443 48.81 0.09 12.98
CA THR A 443 50.17 0.60 13.21
C THR A 443 50.38 1.10 14.64
N LEU A 444 49.31 1.47 15.36
CA LEU A 444 49.30 1.93 16.75
C LEU A 444 48.42 1.02 17.62
N PRO A 445 48.86 -0.23 17.89
CA PRO A 445 48.01 -1.24 18.53
C PRO A 445 47.58 -0.85 19.95
N LEU A 446 46.34 -1.19 20.27
CA LEU A 446 45.77 -1.06 21.62
C LEU A 446 46.59 -1.85 22.65
N GLN A 447 46.79 -1.26 23.82
CA GLN A 447 47.44 -1.90 24.96
C GLN A 447 46.37 -2.50 25.87
N THR A 448 46.36 -3.83 25.99
CA THR A 448 45.49 -4.54 26.94
C THR A 448 46.00 -4.38 28.37
N THR A 449 45.09 -4.00 29.25
CA THR A 449 45.32 -3.82 30.69
C THR A 449 44.03 -4.19 31.47
N THR A 450 43.94 -3.86 32.75
CA THR A 450 42.66 -3.90 33.48
C THR A 450 42.23 -2.51 33.94
N TYR A 451 40.95 -2.34 34.27
CA TYR A 451 40.41 -1.17 34.96
C TYR A 451 39.67 -1.57 36.23
N LEU A 452 39.68 -0.69 37.23
CA LEU A 452 38.87 -0.80 38.45
C LEU A 452 38.04 0.48 38.65
N ASN A 453 36.82 0.33 39.19
CA ASN A 453 35.95 1.46 39.51
C ASN A 453 36.25 2.04 40.91
N GLY A 454 36.27 3.37 40.99
CA GLY A 454 36.50 4.13 42.23
C GLY A 454 37.98 4.34 42.57
N PRO A 455 38.27 5.29 43.48
CA PRO A 455 39.64 5.58 43.92
C PRO A 455 40.23 4.40 44.70
N ALA A 456 41.56 4.27 44.68
CA ALA A 456 42.23 3.27 45.52
C ALA A 456 42.02 3.57 47.01
N SER A 457 42.12 2.56 47.86
CA SER A 457 41.81 2.67 49.30
C SER A 457 42.63 3.77 49.98
N GLY A 458 41.95 4.83 50.44
CA GLY A 458 42.56 6.02 51.06
C GLY A 458 42.80 7.21 50.13
N GLN A 459 42.46 7.13 48.85
CA GLN A 459 42.54 8.22 47.88
C GLN A 459 41.15 8.86 47.63
N THR A 460 41.14 10.08 47.10
CA THR A 460 39.92 10.84 46.71
C THR A 460 39.67 10.86 45.21
N ALA A 461 40.71 10.66 44.40
CA ALA A 461 40.69 10.58 42.94
C ALA A 461 41.06 9.17 42.46
N CYS A 462 40.55 8.75 41.31
CA CYS A 462 41.00 7.55 40.60
C CYS A 462 42.38 7.76 39.97
N LEU A 463 42.67 8.99 39.54
CA LEU A 463 43.97 9.41 39.01
C LEU A 463 44.14 10.92 39.16
N GLY A 464 45.37 11.36 39.42
CA GLY A 464 45.74 12.76 39.56
C GLY A 464 47.23 12.98 39.32
N ALA A 465 47.69 14.18 39.63
CA ALA A 465 49.11 14.55 39.59
C ALA A 465 49.93 13.70 40.58
N LEU A 466 51.12 13.26 40.17
CA LEU A 466 52.09 12.72 41.14
C LEU A 466 52.70 13.87 41.93
N ALA A 467 52.92 13.63 43.23
CA ALA A 467 53.27 14.70 44.16
C ALA A 467 54.67 15.27 43.89
N GLY A 468 54.71 16.48 43.32
CA GLY A 468 55.95 17.21 43.00
C GLY A 468 56.43 17.06 41.56
N THR A 469 55.65 16.44 40.68
CA THR A 469 55.96 16.29 39.23
C THR A 469 55.03 17.15 38.36
N THR A 470 54.72 18.37 38.82
CA THR A 470 53.89 19.33 38.08
C THR A 470 54.36 20.73 38.40
N SER A 471 54.51 21.56 37.37
CA SER A 471 54.89 22.96 37.48
C SER A 471 53.65 23.84 37.77
N ASN A 472 53.85 25.14 38.01
CA ASN A 472 52.76 26.07 38.32
C ASN A 472 52.04 26.57 37.05
N TYR A 473 51.72 25.66 36.14
CA TYR A 473 51.05 25.96 34.88
C TYR A 473 49.55 26.24 35.05
N SER A 474 48.95 26.89 34.05
CA SER A 474 47.57 27.35 34.10
C SER A 474 46.93 27.30 32.71
N PRO A 475 45.88 26.49 32.47
CA PRO A 475 45.19 25.63 33.45
C PRO A 475 46.07 24.51 34.04
N SER A 476 45.82 24.13 35.30
CA SER A 476 46.51 23.02 35.95
C SER A 476 45.94 21.66 35.52
N VAL A 477 46.68 20.59 35.80
CA VAL A 477 46.17 19.21 35.70
C VAL A 477 44.87 19.07 36.52
N THR A 478 43.83 18.49 35.90
CA THR A 478 42.55 18.16 36.55
C THR A 478 42.52 16.68 36.91
N GLU A 479 42.04 16.35 38.10
CA GLU A 479 41.98 14.96 38.62
C GLU A 479 40.66 14.26 38.28
N ALA A 480 40.73 12.96 37.98
CA ALA A 480 39.57 12.12 37.73
C ALA A 480 38.97 11.65 39.07
N THR A 481 37.76 12.09 39.41
CA THR A 481 37.12 11.86 40.73
C THR A 481 35.83 11.04 40.64
N ALA A 482 35.42 10.42 41.76
CA ALA A 482 34.32 9.45 41.76
C ALA A 482 32.97 10.07 41.36
N PRO A 483 32.12 9.38 40.55
CA PRO A 483 32.30 8.02 40.03
C PRO A 483 33.28 7.97 38.85
N CYS A 484 34.32 7.15 38.96
CA CYS A 484 35.42 7.08 37.99
C CYS A 484 35.96 5.67 37.84
N PHE A 485 36.83 5.47 36.85
CA PHE A 485 37.68 4.28 36.71
C PHE A 485 39.16 4.68 36.75
N SER A 486 40.06 3.73 37.00
CA SER A 486 41.50 3.86 36.74
C SER A 486 42.00 2.57 36.10
N SER A 487 42.88 2.67 35.10
CA SER A 487 43.58 1.52 34.52
C SER A 487 44.77 1.06 35.37
N ASP A 488 45.29 -0.15 35.16
CA ASP A 488 46.71 -0.44 35.49
C ASP A 488 47.64 0.25 34.47
N THR A 489 48.94 0.35 34.77
CA THR A 489 49.94 0.98 33.89
C THR A 489 50.36 0.10 32.72
N VAL A 490 50.69 0.72 31.57
CA VAL A 490 51.21 0.06 30.36
C VAL A 490 52.32 0.89 29.70
N SER A 491 53.00 0.34 28.68
CA SER A 491 53.82 1.12 27.75
C SER A 491 52.98 1.54 26.55
N LEU A 492 52.62 2.82 26.46
CA LEU A 492 51.81 3.37 25.37
C LEU A 492 52.69 4.08 24.34
N LYS A 493 52.38 3.93 23.04
CA LYS A 493 52.81 4.89 22.02
C LYS A 493 51.66 5.85 21.73
N LEU A 494 51.77 7.08 22.22
CA LEU A 494 50.79 8.13 22.00
C LEU A 494 51.23 8.96 20.80
N SER A 495 50.57 8.79 19.65
CA SER A 495 50.86 9.60 18.48
C SER A 495 50.15 10.96 18.60
N LEU A 496 50.90 12.05 18.63
CA LEU A 496 50.39 13.42 18.73
C LEU A 496 50.74 14.17 17.44
N GLY A 497 49.76 14.36 16.55
CA GLY A 497 49.98 15.03 15.25
C GLY A 497 51.02 14.34 14.35
N GLY A 498 51.19 13.02 14.47
CA GLY A 498 52.21 12.25 13.77
C GLY A 498 53.58 12.18 14.46
N ILE A 499 53.69 12.67 15.70
CA ILE A 499 54.84 12.44 16.59
C ILE A 499 54.49 11.26 17.51
N ASP A 500 55.11 10.09 17.32
CA ASP A 500 54.94 8.94 18.22
C ASP A 500 55.71 9.16 19.52
N VAL A 501 55.03 9.57 20.59
CA VAL A 501 55.61 9.74 21.93
C VAL A 501 55.55 8.40 22.70
N PRO A 502 56.69 7.78 23.03
CA PRO A 502 56.72 6.58 23.87
C PRO A 502 56.53 6.98 25.34
N LEU A 503 55.41 6.57 25.93
CA LEU A 503 55.08 6.76 27.34
C LEU A 503 55.21 5.45 28.11
N GLU A 504 56.15 5.42 29.05
CA GLU A 504 56.32 4.42 30.10
C GLU A 504 55.32 4.70 31.24
N ASP A 505 54.90 3.67 31.97
CA ASP A 505 53.88 3.74 33.04
C ASP A 505 52.61 4.55 32.69
N ALA A 506 52.16 4.45 31.45
CA ALA A 506 50.97 5.12 30.95
C ALA A 506 49.72 4.57 31.65
N GLN A 507 48.98 5.45 32.31
CA GLN A 507 47.75 5.17 33.06
C GLN A 507 46.65 6.11 32.58
N VAL A 508 45.41 5.62 32.48
CA VAL A 508 44.27 6.44 32.06
C VAL A 508 43.06 6.24 32.97
N SER A 509 42.31 7.33 33.14
CA SER A 509 41.22 7.46 34.11
C SER A 509 40.26 8.57 33.66
N GLY A 510 39.06 8.61 34.23
CA GLY A 510 38.11 9.71 34.06
C GLY A 510 36.84 9.50 34.88
N THR A 511 36.06 10.57 35.04
CA THR A 511 34.76 10.56 35.72
C THR A 511 33.66 10.14 34.74
N TYR A 512 32.89 9.11 35.09
CA TYR A 512 31.78 8.62 34.28
C TYR A 512 30.59 9.58 34.31
N MET A 513 29.98 9.81 33.13
CA MET A 513 28.72 10.54 32.98
C MET A 513 27.64 9.59 32.48
N GLY A 514 26.70 9.25 33.37
CA GLY A 514 25.61 8.29 33.11
C GLY A 514 25.81 6.94 33.81
N GLN A 515 24.76 6.11 33.77
CA GLN A 515 24.78 4.72 34.22
C GLN A 515 23.75 3.89 33.41
N PRO A 516 24.16 3.20 32.32
CA PRO A 516 25.52 3.13 31.76
C PRO A 516 26.06 4.50 31.34
N ALA A 517 27.38 4.67 31.43
CA ALA A 517 28.05 5.91 31.04
C ALA A 517 28.03 6.10 29.51
N THR A 518 27.67 7.29 29.05
CA THR A 518 27.66 7.68 27.63
C THR A 518 28.72 8.74 27.30
N SER A 519 29.34 9.33 28.32
CA SER A 519 30.59 10.08 28.20
C SER A 519 31.48 9.95 29.44
N ILE A 520 32.73 10.38 29.29
CA ILE A 520 33.74 10.50 30.34
C ILE A 520 34.17 11.96 30.38
N THR A 521 34.17 12.57 31.57
CA THR A 521 34.62 13.95 31.80
C THR A 521 35.72 13.99 32.86
N ASN A 522 36.51 15.06 32.90
CA ASN A 522 37.72 15.15 33.74
C ASN A 522 38.65 13.95 33.50
N GLY A 523 38.72 13.48 32.26
CA GLY A 523 39.63 12.41 31.86
C GLY A 523 41.07 12.85 32.07
N LEU A 524 41.92 11.93 32.50
CA LEU A 524 43.34 12.13 32.67
C LEU A 524 44.10 10.93 32.12
N LEU A 525 44.99 11.20 31.16
CA LEU A 525 46.05 10.27 30.74
C LEU A 525 47.37 10.81 31.31
N ARG A 526 48.07 9.96 32.06
CA ARG A 526 49.39 10.25 32.63
C ARG A 526 50.39 9.21 32.13
N GLY A 527 51.60 9.63 31.72
CA GLY A 527 52.69 8.70 31.38
C GLY A 527 54.04 9.39 31.43
N PHE A 528 55.12 8.62 31.57
CA PHE A 528 56.49 9.12 31.71
C PHE A 528 57.28 8.92 30.41
N ILE A 529 58.11 9.88 30.02
CA ILE A 529 59.11 9.70 28.96
C ILE A 529 60.50 10.03 29.49
N SER A 530 61.41 9.06 29.47
CA SER A 530 62.80 9.26 29.89
C SER A 530 63.54 10.24 28.97
N GLU A 531 64.55 10.94 29.49
CA GLU A 531 65.32 11.95 28.73
C GLU A 531 65.93 11.34 27.45
N ALA A 532 66.42 10.10 27.53
CA ALA A 532 66.92 9.34 26.38
C ALA A 532 65.83 8.97 25.35
N SER A 533 64.59 8.71 25.78
CA SER A 533 63.46 8.45 24.88
C SER A 533 62.96 9.74 24.20
N ALA A 534 62.98 10.88 24.91
CA ALA A 534 62.66 12.19 24.34
C ALA A 534 63.74 12.68 23.35
N ASP A 535 65.02 12.42 23.63
CA ASP A 535 66.14 12.63 22.70
C ASP A 535 66.05 11.73 21.44
N ALA A 536 65.51 10.52 21.58
CA ALA A 536 65.30 9.60 20.46
C ALA A 536 64.04 9.91 19.63
N THR A 537 63.08 10.66 20.18
CA THR A 537 61.82 11.01 19.52
C THR A 537 62.02 12.23 18.62
N ILE A 538 62.35 12.00 17.36
CA ILE A 538 62.65 13.06 16.38
C ILE A 538 61.35 13.64 15.78
N LEU A 539 61.21 14.95 15.84
CA LEU A 539 60.08 15.70 15.28
C LEU A 539 60.06 15.57 13.73
N PRO A 540 58.90 15.31 13.10
CA PRO A 540 58.78 15.17 11.66
C PRO A 540 59.35 16.37 10.87
N SER A 541 60.05 16.10 9.76
CA SER A 541 60.79 17.13 9.01
C SER A 541 59.91 18.16 8.26
N ASN A 542 58.59 17.95 8.27
CA ASN A 542 57.58 18.91 7.81
C ASN A 542 57.14 19.91 8.89
N VAL A 543 57.50 19.71 10.17
CA VAL A 543 57.25 20.68 11.24
C VAL A 543 58.14 21.92 11.02
N PRO A 544 57.59 23.14 10.87
CA PRO A 544 58.38 24.35 10.69
C PRO A 544 59.32 24.60 11.87
N ILE A 545 60.48 25.22 11.61
CA ILE A 545 61.51 25.64 12.58
C ILE A 545 62.24 24.47 13.27
N VAL A 546 61.53 23.47 13.80
CA VAL A 546 62.09 22.37 14.62
C VAL A 546 62.03 20.97 14.01
N GLY A 547 61.55 20.82 12.76
CA GLY A 547 61.54 19.54 12.08
C GLY A 547 62.95 18.91 12.00
N GLY A 548 63.08 17.67 12.45
CA GLY A 548 64.36 16.95 12.57
C GLY A 548 65.12 17.19 13.89
N GLN A 549 64.59 17.96 14.84
CA GLN A 549 65.12 18.08 16.21
C GLN A 549 64.48 17.03 17.14
N PRO A 550 65.10 16.69 18.28
CA PRO A 550 64.47 15.83 19.29
C PRO A 550 63.32 16.54 20.02
N LEU A 551 62.35 15.77 20.51
CA LEU A 551 61.23 16.26 21.33
C LEU A 551 61.73 16.97 22.60
N SER A 552 62.82 16.50 23.20
CA SER A 552 63.46 17.11 24.37
C SER A 552 63.83 18.59 24.18
N MET A 553 64.05 19.05 22.94
CA MET A 553 64.29 20.47 22.64
C MET A 553 63.08 21.35 22.98
N LEU A 554 61.86 20.81 22.98
CA LEU A 554 60.64 21.56 23.30
C LEU A 554 60.31 21.54 24.80
N LEU A 555 60.96 20.70 25.61
CA LEU A 555 60.59 20.48 27.00
C LEU A 555 61.50 21.27 27.95
N ALA A 556 60.97 21.84 29.02
CA ALA A 556 61.80 22.58 29.98
C ALA A 556 62.76 21.63 30.70
N GLY A 557 64.03 22.01 30.80
CA GLY A 557 65.13 21.17 31.28
C GLY A 557 65.89 20.39 30.20
N GLY A 558 65.34 20.28 28.98
CA GLY A 558 66.00 19.59 27.88
C GLY A 558 67.28 20.30 27.42
N ALA A 559 68.31 19.53 27.03
CA ALA A 559 69.68 20.05 26.82
C ALA A 559 69.84 21.12 25.72
N THR A 560 68.84 21.31 24.86
CA THR A 560 68.78 22.35 23.83
C THR A 560 67.52 23.23 23.92
N SER A 561 66.75 23.08 24.99
CA SER A 561 65.53 23.85 25.24
C SER A 561 65.83 25.32 25.50
N CYS A 562 64.92 26.18 25.04
CA CYS A 562 65.00 27.62 25.29
C CYS A 562 64.40 28.03 26.65
N ALA A 563 63.66 27.13 27.29
CA ALA A 563 62.94 27.42 28.53
C ALA A 563 63.91 27.66 29.69
N THR A 564 63.59 28.62 30.56
CA THR A 564 64.42 28.94 31.74
C THR A 564 64.13 28.06 32.96
N GLY A 565 63.20 27.11 32.86
CA GLY A 565 62.83 26.14 33.88
C GLY A 565 63.44 24.75 33.60
N ASP A 566 63.20 23.84 34.54
CA ASP A 566 63.54 22.43 34.43
C ASP A 566 62.35 21.64 34.99
N ASP A 567 61.50 21.12 34.09
CA ASP A 567 60.31 20.32 34.44
C ASP A 567 60.65 18.82 34.45
N ARG A 568 61.95 18.46 34.56
CA ARG A 568 62.34 17.05 34.58
C ARG A 568 62.08 16.39 35.92
N ASP A 569 61.41 15.26 35.82
CA ASP A 569 61.00 14.39 36.90
C ASP A 569 61.91 13.17 37.05
N VAL A 570 61.61 12.39 38.08
CA VAL A 570 62.09 11.02 38.23
C VAL A 570 60.95 10.05 37.90
N GLY A 571 61.26 9.00 37.14
CA GLY A 571 60.35 7.92 36.78
C GLY A 571 59.99 7.01 37.96
N SER A 572 59.13 6.01 37.70
CA SER A 572 58.65 5.05 38.70
C SER A 572 59.75 4.19 39.33
N ASP A 573 60.89 4.05 38.65
CA ASP A 573 62.09 3.35 39.12
C ASP A 573 62.83 4.09 40.25
N GLY A 574 62.54 5.38 40.44
CA GLY A 574 63.24 6.25 41.38
C GLY A 574 64.66 6.66 40.95
N THR A 575 65.06 6.42 39.70
CA THR A 575 66.41 6.73 39.20
C THR A 575 66.49 7.32 37.78
N THR A 576 65.52 7.07 36.91
CA THR A 576 65.52 7.55 35.53
C THR A 576 64.96 8.97 35.47
N VAL A 577 65.69 9.88 34.84
CA VAL A 577 65.27 11.28 34.63
C VAL A 577 64.51 11.40 33.30
N GLY A 578 63.46 12.21 33.27
CA GLY A 578 62.55 12.37 32.13
C GLY A 578 61.45 13.39 32.44
N TRP A 579 60.27 13.25 31.84
CA TRP A 579 59.11 14.11 32.10
C TRP A 579 57.84 13.26 32.29
N TRP A 580 57.01 13.59 33.28
CA TRP A 580 55.63 13.09 33.33
C TRP A 580 54.70 13.96 32.47
N PHE A 581 54.19 13.37 31.40
CA PHE A 581 53.13 13.96 30.58
C PHE A 581 51.76 13.77 31.25
N TYR A 582 51.02 14.86 31.33
CA TYR A 582 49.64 14.94 31.82
C TYR A 582 48.75 15.53 30.73
N LEU A 583 47.84 14.71 30.20
CA LEU A 583 46.87 15.12 29.20
C LEU A 583 45.46 14.96 29.78
N ASN A 584 44.75 16.07 29.96
CA ASN A 584 43.32 16.04 30.28
C ASN A 584 42.50 15.87 29.00
N PHE A 585 41.37 15.18 29.10
CA PHE A 585 40.46 14.96 27.97
C PHE A 585 39.02 14.80 28.47
N ASP A 586 38.06 15.14 27.61
CA ASP A 586 36.68 14.68 27.71
C ASP A 586 36.41 13.77 26.50
N ALA A 587 35.64 12.70 26.70
CA ALA A 587 35.43 11.63 25.72
C ALA A 587 33.96 11.22 25.64
N VAL A 588 33.51 10.88 24.43
CA VAL A 588 32.15 10.43 24.13
C VAL A 588 32.15 8.97 23.72
N GLU A 589 31.06 8.27 24.00
CA GLU A 589 30.78 6.94 23.46
C GLU A 589 30.72 6.99 21.91
N VAL A 590 31.31 6.00 21.24
CA VAL A 590 31.38 5.91 19.78
C VAL A 590 31.03 4.51 19.28
N GLN A 591 30.47 4.43 18.07
CA GLN A 591 30.25 3.14 17.41
C GLN A 591 31.60 2.48 17.08
N TYR A 592 31.75 1.21 17.43
CA TYR A 592 32.97 0.43 17.23
C TYR A 592 32.69 -0.85 16.45
N VAL A 593 33.53 -1.15 15.45
CA VAL A 593 33.36 -2.32 14.56
C VAL A 593 34.54 -3.30 14.60
N GLY A 594 35.54 -3.03 15.44
CA GLY A 594 36.74 -3.85 15.56
C GLY A 594 36.57 -5.11 16.41
N PRO A 595 37.59 -5.99 16.43
CA PRO A 595 37.62 -7.21 17.25
C PRO A 595 37.85 -6.94 18.74
#